data_AF-A0A7W1BXF5-F1
#
_entry.id   AF-A0A7W1BXF5-F1
#
_cell.length_a   1.000
_cell.length_b   1.000
_cell.length_c   1.000
_cell.angle_alpha   90.00
_cell.angle_beta   90.00
_cell.angle_gamma   90.00
#
_symmetry.space_group_name_H-M   'P 1'
#
loop_
_entity.id
_entity.type
_entity.pdbx_description
1 polymer ?
#
loop_
_entity_poly.entity_id
_entity_poly.type
_entity_poly.pdbx_seq_one_letter_code
_entity_poly.pdbx_strand_id
1 'polypeptide(L)'
;MNRNQKIAIGCGTAGCLGLFVAIAAGAILYFYFERQPTVRNANRNSNFNINTNNRGSNSNTSTDSSDETSSSSSMSDDDKHKLFQAAGAANDVAIMQKVLTRLGLLKADGSPSDDYSEFVTDHITWMLKNSDFTRTIDTPEKARAYVDAHIDD
;
A
#
# COMPACT_ATOMS: atom_id res chain seq x y z
N MET A 1 49.23 -13.78 -32.55
CA MET A 1 47.85 -13.23 -32.44
C MET A 1 47.25 -13.76 -31.14
N ASN A 2 47.28 -12.95 -30.08
CA ASN A 2 46.93 -13.37 -28.72
C ASN A 2 45.45 -13.13 -28.40
N ARG A 3 44.84 -14.14 -27.77
CA ARG A 3 43.46 -14.20 -27.30
C ARG A 3 43.33 -13.42 -25.99
N ASN A 4 42.55 -12.35 -25.97
CA ASN A 4 42.19 -11.62 -24.75
C ASN A 4 40.68 -11.32 -24.75
N GLN A 5 39.85 -12.31 -24.41
CA GLN A 5 38.47 -12.06 -23.99
C GLN A 5 38.45 -11.83 -22.48
N LYS A 6 38.23 -10.59 -22.08
CA LYS A 6 37.97 -10.24 -20.68
C LYS A 6 36.51 -10.59 -20.38
N ILE A 7 36.31 -11.54 -19.46
CA ILE A 7 35.01 -11.84 -18.88
C ILE A 7 34.67 -10.69 -17.92
N ALA A 8 33.70 -9.87 -18.29
CA ALA A 8 33.07 -8.92 -17.38
C ALA A 8 32.16 -9.71 -16.44
N ILE A 9 32.67 -10.02 -15.25
CA ILE A 9 31.87 -10.52 -14.13
C ILE A 9 31.08 -9.32 -13.60
N GLY A 10 29.87 -9.14 -14.14
CA GLY A 10 28.90 -8.20 -13.61
C GLY A 10 28.56 -8.59 -12.18
N CYS A 11 28.83 -7.68 -11.23
CA CYS A 11 28.38 -7.74 -9.86
C CYS A 11 26.85 -7.90 -9.86
N GLY A 12 26.38 -9.02 -9.30
CA GLY A 12 25.03 -9.51 -9.45
C GLY A 12 23.98 -8.63 -8.79
N THR A 13 22.95 -8.30 -9.56
CA THR A 13 21.68 -7.68 -9.15
C THR A 13 20.79 -8.57 -8.27
N ALA A 14 21.34 -9.64 -7.67
CA ALA A 14 20.58 -10.64 -6.92
C ALA A 14 20.52 -10.38 -5.39
N GLY A 15 21.02 -9.25 -4.89
CA GLY A 15 21.21 -9.03 -3.45
C GLY A 15 20.15 -8.23 -2.71
N CYS A 16 19.46 -7.29 -3.36
CA CYS A 16 18.58 -6.33 -2.67
C CYS A 16 17.09 -6.64 -2.83
N LEU A 17 16.65 -7.12 -3.99
CA LEU A 17 15.25 -7.50 -4.20
C LEU A 17 14.84 -8.75 -3.42
N GLY A 18 15.77 -9.69 -3.21
CA GLY A 18 15.52 -10.89 -2.41
C GLY A 18 15.21 -10.59 -0.94
N LEU A 19 15.82 -9.55 -0.37
CA LEU A 19 15.55 -9.13 1.01
C LEU A 19 14.13 -8.55 1.14
N PHE A 20 13.71 -7.72 0.20
CA PHE A 20 12.35 -7.15 0.21
C PHE A 20 11.29 -8.23 0.03
N VAL A 21 11.50 -9.21 -0.86
CA VAL A 21 10.57 -10.33 -1.03
C VAL A 21 10.53 -11.22 0.22
N ALA A 22 11.67 -11.46 0.88
CA ALA A 22 11.71 -12.22 2.13
C ALA A 22 11.01 -11.47 3.29
N ILE A 23 11.16 -10.14 3.38
CA ILE A 23 10.46 -9.32 4.37
C ILE A 23 8.96 -9.30 4.08
N ALA A 24 8.54 -9.14 2.82
CA ALA A 24 7.14 -9.16 2.44
C ALA A 24 6.49 -10.54 2.68
N ALA A 25 7.15 -11.63 2.28
CA ALA A 25 6.69 -12.99 2.55
C ALA A 25 6.68 -13.30 4.05
N GLY A 26 7.68 -12.82 4.80
CA GLY A 26 7.73 -12.92 6.26
C GLY A 26 6.60 -12.17 6.95
N ALA A 27 6.29 -10.95 6.50
CA ALA A 27 5.17 -10.16 7.02
C ALA A 27 3.82 -10.82 6.72
N ILE A 28 3.65 -11.38 5.52
CA ILE A 28 2.43 -12.12 5.13
C ILE A 28 2.27 -13.39 5.97
N LEU A 29 3.34 -14.19 6.14
CA LEU A 29 3.31 -15.38 6.99
C LEU A 29 3.06 -15.03 8.46
N TYR A 30 3.73 -13.99 8.98
CA TYR A 30 3.53 -13.50 10.35
C TYR A 30 2.07 -13.10 10.59
N PHE A 31 1.49 -12.33 9.67
CA PHE A 31 0.09 -11.91 9.75
C PHE A 31 -0.90 -13.07 9.64
N TYR A 32 -0.57 -14.13 8.89
CA TYR A 32 -1.39 -15.33 8.80
C TYR A 32 -1.33 -16.19 10.08
N PHE A 33 -0.16 -16.30 10.72
CA PHE A 33 0.00 -17.06 11.96
C PHE A 33 -0.58 -16.32 13.19
N GLU A 34 -0.53 -14.99 13.22
CA GLU A 34 -1.08 -14.20 14.34
C GLU A 34 -2.60 -14.01 14.28
N ARG A 35 -3.24 -14.35 13.16
CA ARG A 35 -4.69 -14.38 13.00
C ARG A 35 -5.35 -15.69 13.41
N GLN A 36 -4.63 -16.64 14.05
CA GLN A 36 -5.32 -17.69 14.78
C GLN A 36 -5.97 -17.07 16.03
N PRO A 37 -7.32 -17.07 16.15
CA PRO A 37 -7.98 -16.51 17.31
C PRO A 37 -7.73 -17.44 18.49
N THR A 38 -6.69 -17.17 19.28
CA THR A 38 -6.70 -17.61 20.67
C THR A 38 -7.74 -16.76 21.37
N VAL A 39 -8.89 -17.37 21.66
CA VAL A 39 -9.96 -16.80 22.47
C VAL A 39 -9.41 -16.62 23.89
N ARG A 40 -8.62 -15.57 24.12
CA ARG A 40 -8.22 -15.14 25.46
C ARG A 40 -9.18 -14.06 25.89
N ASN A 41 -10.17 -14.51 26.65
CA ASN A 41 -11.02 -13.68 27.48
C ASN A 41 -10.12 -12.91 28.46
N ALA A 42 -9.66 -11.72 28.05
CA ALA A 42 -8.85 -10.85 28.87
C ALA A 42 -9.68 -9.61 29.20
N ASN A 43 -10.32 -9.67 30.36
CA ASN A 43 -10.84 -8.52 31.07
C ASN A 43 -9.68 -7.54 31.33
N ARG A 44 -9.46 -6.58 30.43
CA ARG A 44 -8.55 -5.45 30.63
C ARG A 44 -9.36 -4.21 30.90
N ASN A 45 -9.61 -3.99 32.18
CA ASN A 45 -9.91 -2.67 32.72
C ASN A 45 -8.66 -1.79 32.56
N SER A 46 -8.55 -1.07 31.44
CA SER A 46 -7.56 0.00 31.27
C SER A 46 -8.24 1.34 31.53
N ASN A 47 -8.01 1.85 32.72
CA ASN A 47 -8.41 3.16 33.19
C ASN A 47 -7.58 4.23 32.44
N PHE A 48 -8.09 4.71 31.30
CA PHE A 48 -7.42 5.73 30.49
C PHE A 48 -7.73 7.11 31.08
N ASN A 49 -6.83 7.62 31.90
CA ASN A 49 -6.90 8.98 32.43
C ASN A 49 -6.46 9.98 31.34
N ILE A 50 -7.42 10.47 30.56
CA ILE A 50 -7.21 11.55 29.60
C ILE A 50 -7.36 12.88 30.35
N ASN A 51 -6.22 13.45 30.78
CA ASN A 51 -6.16 14.82 31.25
C ASN A 51 -6.44 15.78 30.08
N THR A 52 -7.70 16.10 29.86
CA THR A 52 -8.16 17.04 28.85
C THR A 52 -7.96 18.46 29.37
N ASN A 53 -6.76 19.02 29.18
CA ASN A 53 -6.58 20.46 29.32
C ASN A 53 -7.15 21.16 28.08
N ASN A 54 -8.43 21.48 28.21
CA ASN A 54 -9.20 22.42 27.42
C ASN A 54 -8.46 23.76 27.28
N ARG A 55 -7.87 24.04 26.12
CA ARG A 55 -7.59 25.39 25.65
C ARG A 55 -8.13 25.52 24.24
N GLY A 56 -9.35 26.04 24.18
CA GLY A 56 -10.00 26.43 22.94
C GLY A 56 -9.19 27.51 22.22
N SER A 57 -9.08 27.32 20.92
CA SER A 57 -8.93 28.41 19.96
C SER A 57 -9.84 28.06 18.79
N ASN A 58 -10.98 28.76 18.76
CA ASN A 58 -11.91 28.79 17.66
C ASN A 58 -11.26 29.60 16.52
N SER A 59 -10.85 28.93 15.45
CA SER A 59 -10.51 29.60 14.19
C SER A 59 -11.22 28.89 13.06
N ASN A 60 -12.39 29.41 12.74
CA ASN A 60 -13.17 29.09 11.56
C ASN A 60 -12.39 29.63 10.35
N THR A 61 -11.69 28.76 9.62
CA THR A 61 -11.11 29.12 8.31
C THR A 61 -11.63 28.13 7.29
N SER A 62 -12.75 28.49 6.67
CA SER A 62 -13.12 27.95 5.38
C SER A 62 -12.03 28.33 4.39
N THR A 63 -11.11 27.41 4.13
CA THR A 63 -10.15 27.56 3.04
C THR A 63 -10.51 26.48 2.03
N ASP A 64 -11.32 26.90 1.06
CA ASP A 64 -11.43 26.29 -0.25
C ASP A 64 -10.02 26.30 -0.85
N SER A 65 -9.32 25.17 -0.77
CA SER A 65 -8.05 24.98 -1.46
C SER A 65 -8.34 24.24 -2.75
N SER A 66 -8.83 24.99 -3.73
CA SER A 66 -8.72 24.62 -5.14
C SER A 66 -7.37 25.14 -5.65
N ASP A 67 -6.46 24.24 -6.03
CA ASP A 67 -5.38 24.40 -7.04
C ASP A 67 -4.49 23.14 -6.96
N GLU A 68 -4.74 22.08 -7.74
CA GLU A 68 -4.32 21.85 -9.14
C GLU A 68 -2.80 21.92 -9.36
N THR A 69 -2.14 20.74 -9.42
CA THR A 69 -1.44 20.17 -10.61
C THR A 69 -0.28 19.24 -10.24
N SER A 70 -0.58 17.94 -10.23
CA SER A 70 0.32 16.87 -10.70
C SER A 70 -0.57 15.86 -11.42
N SER A 71 -0.57 15.89 -12.75
CA SER A 71 -1.35 14.99 -13.60
C SER A 71 -1.10 13.52 -13.23
N SER A 72 -2.00 12.92 -12.46
CA SER A 72 -1.92 11.52 -12.04
C SER A 72 -3.32 10.97 -11.76
N SER A 73 -3.97 10.51 -12.84
CA SER A 73 -5.28 9.83 -12.92
C SER A 73 -6.52 10.64 -12.48
N SER A 74 -7.58 10.57 -13.28
CA SER A 74 -8.93 11.09 -13.02
C SER A 74 -9.63 10.51 -11.79
N MET A 75 -8.92 9.70 -11.00
CA MET A 75 -9.48 8.89 -9.93
C MET A 75 -9.51 9.64 -8.61
N SER A 76 -10.60 9.44 -7.85
CA SER A 76 -10.68 9.92 -6.48
C SER A 76 -9.67 9.19 -5.59
N ASP A 77 -9.23 9.81 -4.50
CA ASP A 77 -8.26 9.17 -3.59
C ASP A 77 -8.81 7.88 -2.96
N ASP A 78 -10.12 7.82 -2.74
CA ASP A 78 -10.80 6.59 -2.30
C ASP A 78 -10.64 5.45 -3.32
N ASP A 79 -10.82 5.75 -4.62
CA ASP A 79 -10.67 4.77 -5.69
C ASP A 79 -9.21 4.30 -5.84
N LYS A 80 -8.24 5.20 -5.65
CA LYS A 80 -6.81 4.85 -5.64
C LYS A 80 -6.50 3.84 -4.54
N HIS A 81 -7.01 4.07 -3.32
CA HIS A 81 -6.80 3.14 -2.21
C HIS A 81 -7.54 1.81 -2.41
N LYS A 82 -8.75 1.82 -2.97
CA LYS A 82 -9.49 0.59 -3.32
C LYS A 82 -8.73 -0.23 -4.35
N LEU A 83 -8.23 0.40 -5.41
CA LEU A 83 -7.42 -0.27 -6.42
C LEU A 83 -6.14 -0.84 -5.83
N PHE A 84 -5.42 -0.08 -5.01
CA PHE A 84 -4.22 -0.56 -4.34
C PHE A 84 -4.53 -1.77 -3.43
N GLN A 85 -5.60 -1.70 -2.63
CA GLN A 85 -6.03 -2.81 -1.77
C GLN A 85 -6.40 -4.06 -2.58
N ALA A 86 -7.15 -3.88 -3.68
CA ALA A 86 -7.55 -4.97 -4.57
C ALA A 86 -6.33 -5.60 -5.27
N ALA A 87 -5.37 -4.79 -5.71
CA ALA A 87 -4.13 -5.29 -6.29
C ALA A 87 -3.31 -6.12 -5.28
N GLY A 88 -3.24 -5.67 -4.03
CA GLY A 88 -2.62 -6.43 -2.95
C GLY A 88 -3.37 -7.74 -2.65
N ALA A 89 -4.70 -7.71 -2.60
CA ALA A 89 -5.52 -8.88 -2.33
C ALA A 89 -5.51 -9.92 -3.48
N ALA A 90 -5.28 -9.49 -4.71
CA ALA A 90 -5.13 -10.36 -5.88
C ALA A 90 -3.92 -11.31 -5.80
N ASN A 91 -2.93 -11.01 -4.95
CA ASN A 91 -1.68 -11.78 -4.81
C ASN A 91 -0.98 -12.02 -6.16
N ASP A 92 -0.99 -11.02 -7.03
CA ASP A 92 -0.40 -11.07 -8.36
C ASP A 92 0.52 -9.87 -8.57
N VAL A 93 1.81 -10.16 -8.74
CA VAL A 93 2.86 -9.14 -8.87
C VAL A 93 2.67 -8.29 -10.12
N ALA A 94 2.18 -8.88 -11.22
CA ALA A 94 1.97 -8.14 -12.47
C ALA A 94 0.80 -7.15 -12.32
N ILE A 95 -0.28 -7.57 -11.63
CA ILE A 95 -1.43 -6.72 -11.33
C ILE A 95 -1.01 -5.59 -10.38
N MET A 96 -0.23 -5.89 -9.34
CA MET A 96 0.28 -4.89 -8.41
C MET A 96 1.17 -3.85 -9.11
N GLN A 97 2.09 -4.29 -9.96
CA GLN A 97 2.93 -3.37 -10.75
C GLN A 97 2.10 -2.51 -11.70
N LYS A 98 1.10 -3.09 -12.37
CA LYS A 98 0.18 -2.35 -13.25
C LYS A 98 -0.56 -1.26 -12.48
N VAL A 99 -1.12 -1.59 -11.32
CA VAL A 99 -1.84 -0.63 -10.47
C VAL A 99 -0.92 0.44 -9.92
N LEU A 100 0.23 0.08 -9.35
CA LEU A 100 1.19 1.06 -8.84
C LEU A 100 1.67 2.04 -9.93
N THR A 101 1.90 1.54 -11.15
CA THR A 101 2.26 2.40 -12.29
C THR A 101 1.10 3.31 -12.68
N ARG A 102 -0.13 2.79 -12.73
CA ARG A 102 -1.34 3.56 -13.03
C ARG A 102 -1.58 4.68 -12.02
N LEU A 103 -1.32 4.41 -10.75
CA LEU A 103 -1.45 5.37 -9.65
C LEU A 103 -0.28 6.38 -9.56
N GLY A 104 0.73 6.27 -10.43
CA GLY A 104 1.92 7.12 -10.38
C GLY A 104 2.84 6.84 -9.18
N LEU A 105 2.65 5.69 -8.53
CA LEU A 105 3.41 5.24 -7.35
C LEU A 105 4.68 4.47 -7.73
N LEU A 106 4.81 4.08 -9.00
CA LEU A 106 6.01 3.53 -9.61
C LEU A 106 6.47 4.42 -10.77
N LYS A 107 7.78 4.66 -10.82
CA LYS A 107 8.47 5.29 -11.96
C LYS A 107 8.63 4.28 -13.10
N ALA A 108 8.95 4.78 -14.29
CA ALA A 108 9.12 3.95 -15.49
C ALA A 108 10.27 2.92 -15.38
N ASP A 109 11.23 3.14 -14.47
CA ASP A 109 12.33 2.22 -14.17
C ASP A 109 11.97 1.15 -13.12
N GLY A 110 10.73 1.14 -12.63
CA GLY A 110 10.25 0.22 -11.60
C GLY A 110 10.64 0.61 -10.17
N SER A 111 11.22 1.79 -9.97
CA SER A 111 11.46 2.32 -8.62
C SER A 111 10.22 3.04 -8.07
N PRO A 112 10.01 3.06 -6.74
CA PRO A 112 8.92 3.84 -6.14
C PRO A 112 9.01 5.32 -6.49
N SER A 113 7.85 5.96 -6.68
CA SER A 113 7.77 7.42 -6.77
C SER A 113 8.02 8.10 -5.42
N ASP A 114 8.23 9.40 -5.45
CA ASP A 114 8.46 10.18 -4.23
C ASP A 114 7.17 10.21 -3.36
N ASP A 115 6.00 10.02 -4.00
CA ASP A 115 4.67 9.98 -3.36
C ASP A 115 4.34 8.60 -2.74
N TYR A 116 5.10 7.55 -3.06
CA TYR A 116 4.80 6.18 -2.63
C TYR A 116 4.68 6.06 -1.11
N SER A 117 5.62 6.67 -0.38
CA SER A 117 5.66 6.55 1.09
C SER A 117 4.50 7.25 1.76
N GLU A 118 4.10 8.42 1.26
CA GLU A 118 2.96 9.18 1.78
C GLU A 118 1.66 8.41 1.49
N PHE A 119 1.48 7.96 0.25
CA PHE A 119 0.32 7.18 -0.15
C PHE A 119 0.15 5.91 0.71
N VAL A 120 1.22 5.16 0.99
CA VAL A 120 1.14 3.95 1.83
C VAL A 120 0.75 4.30 3.28
N THR A 121 1.23 5.43 3.80
CA THR A 121 0.87 5.89 5.15
C THR A 121 -0.61 6.23 5.23
N ASP A 122 -1.12 6.97 4.24
CA ASP A 122 -2.53 7.33 4.14
C ASP A 122 -3.41 6.10 3.90
N HIS A 123 -2.91 5.16 3.11
CA HIS A 123 -3.59 3.90 2.83
C HIS A 123 -3.86 3.08 4.10
N ILE A 124 -2.94 3.08 5.08
CA ILE A 124 -3.17 2.40 6.37
C ILE A 124 -4.35 3.03 7.10
N THR A 125 -4.40 4.37 7.15
CA THR A 125 -5.50 5.10 7.77
C THR A 125 -6.82 4.87 7.05
N TRP A 126 -6.79 4.85 5.71
CA TRP A 126 -7.94 4.55 4.87
C TRP A 126 -8.44 3.12 5.12
N MET A 127 -7.56 2.13 5.18
CA MET A 127 -7.90 0.71 5.37
C MET A 127 -8.64 0.48 6.70
N LEU A 128 -8.19 1.15 7.78
CA LEU A 128 -8.84 1.07 9.09
C LEU A 128 -10.27 1.60 9.07
N LYS A 129 -10.58 2.54 8.19
CA LYS A 129 -11.93 3.13 8.04
C LYS A 129 -12.80 2.36 7.04
N ASN A 130 -12.20 1.61 6.12
CA ASN A 130 -12.86 0.97 4.98
C ASN A 130 -12.84 -0.56 5.03
N SER A 131 -12.89 -1.14 6.24
CA SER A 131 -12.82 -2.59 6.43
C SER A 131 -13.93 -3.37 5.71
N ASP A 132 -15.08 -2.74 5.47
CA ASP A 132 -16.19 -3.37 4.75
C ASP A 132 -15.85 -3.62 3.29
N PHE A 133 -15.17 -2.67 2.63
CA PHE A 133 -14.67 -2.89 1.28
C PHE A 133 -13.65 -4.02 1.23
N THR A 134 -12.70 -4.05 2.17
CA THR A 134 -11.68 -5.11 2.24
C THR A 134 -12.31 -6.51 2.34
N ARG A 135 -13.47 -6.64 2.99
CA ARG A 135 -14.23 -7.90 3.05
C ARG A 135 -14.88 -8.28 1.71
N THR A 136 -15.21 -7.31 0.86
CA THR A 136 -15.82 -7.60 -0.46
C THR A 136 -14.85 -8.20 -1.46
N ILE A 137 -13.55 -7.93 -1.30
CA ILE A 137 -12.45 -8.43 -2.15
C ILE A 137 -11.59 -9.48 -1.42
N ASP A 138 -12.20 -10.23 -0.51
CA ASP A 138 -11.54 -11.18 0.40
C ASP A 138 -10.93 -12.41 -0.27
N THR A 139 -11.21 -12.64 -1.55
CA THR A 139 -10.56 -13.68 -2.35
C THR A 139 -9.74 -13.07 -3.49
N PRO A 140 -8.65 -13.73 -3.91
CA PRO A 140 -7.84 -13.27 -5.03
C PRO A 140 -8.67 -13.04 -6.31
N GLU A 141 -9.67 -13.88 -6.57
CA GLU A 141 -10.52 -13.79 -7.78
C GLU A 141 -11.38 -12.53 -7.76
N LYS A 142 -12.02 -12.21 -6.62
CA LYS A 142 -12.80 -10.98 -6.47
C LYS A 142 -11.94 -9.74 -6.57
N ALA A 143 -10.75 -9.80 -5.99
CA ALA A 143 -9.79 -8.71 -6.03
C ALA A 143 -9.29 -8.44 -7.46
N ARG A 144 -8.95 -9.49 -8.22
CA ARG A 144 -8.60 -9.37 -9.65
C ARG A 144 -9.74 -8.77 -10.47
N ALA A 145 -10.95 -9.29 -10.30
CA ALA A 145 -12.13 -8.79 -10.99
C ALA A 145 -12.40 -7.31 -10.67
N TYR A 146 -12.17 -6.89 -9.43
CA TYR A 146 -12.28 -5.48 -9.05
C TYR A 146 -11.24 -4.61 -9.77
N VAL A 147 -9.97 -5.03 -9.80
CA VAL A 147 -8.91 -4.29 -10.50
C VAL A 147 -9.22 -4.19 -11.99
N ASP A 148 -9.54 -5.30 -12.65
CA ASP A 148 -9.83 -5.31 -14.08
C ASP A 148 -11.00 -4.40 -14.47
N ALA A 149 -11.99 -4.26 -13.58
CA ALA A 149 -13.15 -3.41 -13.80
C ALA A 149 -12.87 -1.91 -13.62
N HIS A 150 -11.87 -1.52 -12.81
CA HIS A 150 -11.69 -0.12 -12.40
C HIS A 150 -10.33 0.48 -12.77
N ILE A 151 -9.37 -0.30 -13.26
CA ILE A 151 -8.00 0.20 -13.50
C ILE A 151 -7.92 1.22 -14.65
N ASP A 152 -8.87 1.19 -15.57
CA ASP A 152 -8.91 2.04 -16.76
C ASP A 152 -9.82 3.28 -16.61
N ASP A 153 -10.52 3.42 -15.47
CA ASP A 153 -11.32 4.60 -15.10
C ASP A 153 -10.42 5.81 -14.73
#